data_AF-A0A7J9R071-F1
#
_entry.id   AF-A0A7J9R071-F1
#
_cell.length_a   1.000
_cell.length_b   1.000
_cell.length_c   1.000
_cell.angle_alpha   90.00
_cell.angle_beta   90.00
_cell.angle_gamma   90.00
#
_symmetry.space_group_name_H-M   'P 1'
#
loop_
_entity.id
_entity.type
_entity.pdbx_description
1 polymer ?
#
loop_
_entity_poly.entity_id
_entity_poly.type
_entity_poly.pdbx_seq_one_letter_code
_entity_poly.pdbx_strand_id
1 'polypeptide(L)' 'MEEVKKKQAVSLSEVKEILGKVDPEEMDQIQRWTYDYVSKFVTIDPKEAKDMKKQLMKECELTEEEAVEIVNIRPT' A
#
# COMPACT_ATOMS: atom_id res chain seq x y z
N MET A 1 4.51 16.76 20.80
CA MET A 1 4.26 15.82 19.68
C MET A 1 4.03 14.46 20.32
N GLU A 2 2.96 13.75 19.95
CA GLU A 2 2.78 12.37 20.41
C GLU A 2 3.94 11.49 19.89
N GLU A 3 4.40 10.54 20.69
CA GLU A 3 5.42 9.59 20.26
C GLU A 3 4.85 8.61 19.23
N VAL A 4 5.55 8.42 18.12
CA VAL A 4 5.20 7.45 17.10
C VAL A 4 5.46 6.04 17.63
N LYS A 5 4.39 5.29 17.93
CA LYS A 5 4.49 3.92 18.46
C LYS A 5 4.87 2.87 17.42
N LYS A 6 4.46 3.08 16.16
CA LYS A 6 4.73 2.17 15.04
C LYS A 6 4.70 2.92 13.72
N LYS A 7 5.66 2.61 12.84
CA LYS A 7 5.68 3.01 11.43
C LYS A 7 5.78 1.75 10.59
N GLN A 8 5.07 1.72 9.46
CA GLN A 8 5.03 0.58 8.56
C GLN A 8 4.84 1.08 7.13
N ALA A 9 5.60 0.54 6.19
CA ALA A 9 5.39 0.81 4.78
C ALA A 9 4.22 -0.04 4.22
N VAL A 10 3.35 0.60 3.43
CA VAL A 10 2.16 -0.01 2.83
C VAL A 10 2.21 0.16 1.32
N SER A 11 1.87 -0.89 0.59
CA SER A 11 1.78 -0.86 -0.88
C SER A 11 0.55 -0.08 -1.36
N LEU A 12 0.55 0.31 -2.64
CA LEU A 12 -0.60 0.98 -3.27
C LEU A 12 -1.89 0.14 -3.15
N SER A 13 -1.78 -1.19 -3.24
CA SER A 13 -2.92 -2.10 -3.02
C SER A 13 -3.44 -2.04 -1.58
N GLU A 14 -2.55 -1.99 -0.59
CA GLU A 14 -2.93 -1.82 0.81
C GLU A 14 -3.59 -0.45 1.04
N VAL A 15 -3.08 0.61 0.41
CA VAL A 15 -3.70 1.95 0.48
C VAL A 15 -5.11 1.94 -0.12
N LYS A 16 -5.32 1.28 -1.27
CA LYS A 16 -6.65 1.12 -1.87
C LYS A 16 -7.61 0.38 -0.93
N GLU A 17 -7.15 -0.66 -0.24
CA GLU A 17 -7.94 -1.39 0.75
C GLU A 17 -8.30 -0.52 1.96
N ILE A 18 -7.35 0.27 2.46
CA ILE A 18 -7.55 1.14 3.63
C ILE A 18 -8.54 2.24 3.32
N LEU A 19 -8.31 3.00 2.24
CA LEU A 19 -9.18 4.10 1.84
C LEU A 19 -10.53 3.61 1.34
N GLY A 20 -10.60 2.42 0.72
CA GLY A 20 -11.87 1.83 0.27
C GLY A 20 -12.84 1.42 1.38
N LYS A 21 -12.43 1.50 2.66
CA LYS A 21 -13.31 1.29 3.83
C LYS A 21 -14.00 2.58 4.28
N VAL A 22 -13.59 3.72 3.77
CA VAL A 22 -14.14 5.05 4.08
C VAL A 22 -15.13 5.43 3.00
N ASP A 23 -16.26 6.04 3.37
CA ASP A 23 -17.19 6.59 2.40
C ASP A 23 -16.50 7.73 1.61
N PRO A 24 -16.47 7.70 0.26
CA PRO A 24 -15.91 8.78 -0.54
C PRO A 24 -16.53 10.17 -0.28
N GLU A 25 -17.73 10.26 0.27
CA GLU A 25 -18.36 11.52 0.66
C GLU A 25 -17.77 12.12 1.95
N GLU A 26 -17.17 11.28 2.81
CA GLU A 26 -16.51 11.69 4.05
C GLU A 26 -15.02 12.02 3.87
N MET A 27 -14.45 11.71 2.69
CA MET A 27 -13.04 11.95 2.39
C MET A 27 -12.74 13.43 2.16
N ASP A 28 -11.61 13.90 2.71
CA ASP A 28 -11.03 15.18 2.30
C ASP A 28 -10.45 15.12 0.87
N GLN A 29 -10.06 16.28 0.32
CA GLN A 29 -9.56 16.38 -1.05
C GLN A 29 -8.29 15.55 -1.30
N ILE A 30 -7.38 15.48 -0.34
CA ILE A 30 -6.12 14.73 -0.46
C ILE A 30 -6.39 13.23 -0.41
N GLN A 31 -7.25 12.79 0.50
CA GLN A 31 -7.68 11.41 0.60
C GLN A 31 -8.37 10.96 -0.69
N ARG A 32 -9.25 11.80 -1.25
CA ARG A 32 -10.00 11.49 -2.47
C ARG A 32 -9.08 11.39 -3.69
N TRP A 33 -8.14 12.31 -3.86
CA TRP A 33 -7.12 12.22 -4.92
C TRP A 33 -6.22 10.99 -4.76
N THR A 34 -5.84 10.68 -3.52
CA THR A 34 -5.06 9.47 -3.22
C THR A 34 -5.85 8.23 -3.59
N TYR A 35 -7.13 8.16 -3.20
CA TYR A 35 -8.01 7.04 -3.50
C TYR A 35 -8.25 6.87 -5.00
N ASP A 36 -8.45 7.98 -5.73
CA ASP A 36 -8.58 7.98 -7.19
C ASP A 36 -7.32 7.46 -7.88
N TYR A 37 -6.13 7.86 -7.40
CA TYR A 37 -4.86 7.38 -7.93
C TYR A 37 -4.73 5.87 -7.72
N VAL A 38 -4.83 5.39 -6.48
CA VAL A 38 -4.67 3.95 -6.20
C VAL A 38 -5.77 3.12 -6.86
N SER A 39 -6.98 3.67 -7.02
CA SER A 39 -8.06 2.98 -7.72
C SER A 39 -7.74 2.72 -9.19
N LYS A 40 -7.01 3.63 -9.85
CA LYS A 40 -6.60 3.53 -11.26
C LYS A 40 -5.35 2.68 -11.48
N PHE A 41 -4.35 2.77 -10.59
CA PHE A 41 -3.02 2.19 -10.83
C PHE A 41 -2.78 0.84 -10.14
N VAL A 42 -3.59 0.46 -9.15
CA VAL A 42 -3.45 -0.84 -8.50
C VAL A 42 -3.86 -1.96 -9.45
N THR A 43 -2.92 -2.88 -9.71
CA THR A 43 -3.11 -4.04 -10.61
C THR A 43 -3.15 -5.38 -9.87
N ILE A 44 -2.95 -5.39 -8.54
CA ILE A 44 -2.84 -6.59 -7.71
C ILE A 44 -3.75 -6.49 -6.49
N ASP A 45 -4.36 -7.61 -6.11
CA ASP A 45 -5.22 -7.70 -4.92
C ASP A 45 -4.43 -7.39 -3.63
N PRO A 46 -5.02 -6.70 -2.63
CA PRO A 46 -4.33 -6.35 -1.39
C PRO A 46 -3.80 -7.56 -0.60
N LYS A 47 -4.47 -8.71 -0.66
CA LYS A 47 -3.98 -9.94 0.00
C LYS A 47 -2.74 -10.46 -0.70
N GLU A 48 -2.79 -10.55 -2.03
CA GLU A 48 -1.65 -11.00 -2.84
C GLU A 48 -0.45 -10.05 -2.69
N ALA A 49 -0.68 -8.73 -2.64
CA ALA A 49 0.35 -7.72 -2.36
C ALA A 49 1.03 -7.93 -0.99
N LYS A 50 0.26 -8.22 0.06
CA LYS A 50 0.80 -8.49 1.41
C LYS A 50 1.60 -9.77 1.46
N ASP A 51 1.15 -10.82 0.77
CA ASP A 51 1.84 -12.10 0.72
C ASP A 51 3.15 -11.98 -0.06
N MET A 52 3.13 -11.29 -1.21
CA MET A 52 4.33 -11.00 -2.01
C MET A 52 5.35 -10.16 -1.22
N LYS A 53 4.92 -9.10 -0.52
CA LYS A 53 5.80 -8.30 0.34
C LYS A 53 6.53 -9.17 1.37
N LYS A 54 5.81 -10.07 2.05
CA LYS A 54 6.41 -10.99 3.04
C LYS A 54 7.40 -11.95 2.39
N GLN A 55 7.09 -12.47 1.21
CA GLN A 55 7.99 -13.36 0.47
C GLN A 55 9.27 -12.63 0.08
N LEU A 56 9.18 -11.43 -0.48
CA LEU A 56 10.34 -10.60 -0.85
C LEU A 56 11.25 -10.31 0.34
N MET A 57 10.69 -9.95 1.49
CA MET A 57 11.48 -9.72 2.70
C MET A 57 12.15 -10.99 3.23
N LYS A 58 11.47 -12.14 3.13
CA LYS A 58 11.95 -13.41 3.69
C LYS A 58 12.95 -14.12 2.78
N GLU A 59 12.68 -14.14 1.47
CA GLU A 59 13.40 -14.95 0.48
C GLU A 59 14.49 -14.15 -0.23
N CYS A 60 14.34 -12.83 -0.31
CA CYS A 60 15.29 -11.95 -0.99
C CYS A 60 16.02 -10.99 -0.03
N GLU A 61 15.79 -11.12 1.28
CA GLU A 61 16.40 -10.30 2.34
C GLU A 61 16.21 -8.78 2.15
N LEU A 62 15.13 -8.38 1.47
CA LEU A 62 14.81 -6.98 1.21
C LEU A 62 14.24 -6.28 2.43
N THR A 63 14.49 -4.98 2.54
CA THR A 63 13.80 -4.14 3.53
C THR A 63 12.30 -4.03 3.22
N GLU A 64 11.49 -3.63 4.21
CA GLU A 64 10.05 -3.45 3.99
C GLU A 64 9.76 -2.41 2.92
N GLU A 65 10.55 -1.32 2.87
CA GLU A 65 10.40 -0.25 1.88
C GLU A 65 10.73 -0.74 0.47
N GLU A 66 11.84 -1.46 0.28
CA GLU A 66 12.20 -2.04 -1.02
C GLU A 66 11.16 -3.06 -1.50
N ALA A 67 10.70 -3.93 -0.59
CA ALA A 67 9.67 -4.92 -0.93
C ALA A 67 8.35 -4.24 -1.35
N VAL A 68 7.95 -3.17 -0.68
CA VAL A 68 6.77 -2.36 -1.06
C VAL A 68 6.93 -1.77 -2.44
N GLU A 69 8.08 -1.20 -2.77
CA GLU A 69 8.30 -0.59 -4.09
C GLU A 69 8.31 -1.64 -5.22
N ILE A 70 8.88 -2.83 -5.00
CA ILE A 70 8.80 -3.93 -5.96
C ILE A 70 7.34 -4.37 -6.17
N VAL A 71 6.55 -4.48 -5.10
CA VAL A 71 5.12 -4.80 -5.19
C VAL A 71 4.34 -3.71 -5.93
N ASN A 72 4.71 -2.44 -5.77
CA ASN A 72 4.07 -1.31 -6.44
C ASN A 72 4.37 -1.29 -7.95
N ILE A 73 5.63 -1.51 -8.33
CA ILE A 73 6.10 -1.40 -9.71
C ILE A 73 5.83 -2.67 -10.52
N ARG A 74 5.93 -3.85 -9.91
CA ARG A 74 5.84 -5.16 -10.57
C ARG A 74 6.64 -5.21 -11.89
N PRO A 75 7.97 -5.04 -11.85
CA PRO A 75 8.80 -5.10 -13.05
C PRO A 75 8.70 -6.49 -13.72
N THR A 76 8.66 -6.50 -15.05
CA THR A 76 8.69 -7.70 -15.92
C THR A 76 9.99 -7.83 -16.68
#